data_AF-A0A3N6Q4V0-F1
#
_entry.id   AF-A0A3N6Q4V0-F1
#
_cell.length_a   1.000
_cell.length_b   1.000
_cell.length_c   1.000
_cell.angle_alpha   90.00
_cell.angle_beta   90.00
_cell.angle_gamma   90.00
#
_symmetry.space_group_name_H-M   'P 1'
#
loop_
_entity.id
_entity.type
_entity.pdbx_description
1 polymer ?
#
loop_
_entity_poly.entity_id
_entity_poly.type
_entity_poly.pdbx_seq_one_letter_code
_entity_poly.pdbx_strand_id
1 'polypeptide(L)'
;MLSSFSLGAEAARRHHRSHHHHARQLPAAPPRALPYPQLSLPFEIPGAQYLPLAWADVKGWDDDNHLAAYKTFRASCRPVNAQNGAAEPKVFEPKAFEPKAFEPKALGTSLSEPCRAAKTLDLADDAKAKTFFEENFTPLRISRLGEPDGFVTGYYEPVLEGSRTQTDVYNVPVYRRPSNLFVRGYKQDSLSLPNKGPVYRKIGRRKLVPYYDRGEIEDGKIAGRGLEIAWLKDPTDLLFAQIQGSARIKFEDGSSVRLNYDAYNGYPYTAVGRILIERGIIPKEEMSMQKIREWMAQNPDGAKELRRANRAYIFFREVNLSDKDEAVGAQGIPLTAGRSIAVDKSLHVYGTPFFIEGELPIESERAKTPFHRLMIAQDTGSAIIGPARADLFFGAGQEAGRVSGRLRHPMRFVMLVPKSLDPGPRAAKLPIPDPRPSEKIAKLFPQTDPAKTGTPVAAAAQGKNETVAIAGPVPLPVPRPAIDPAAEPRRPVKNRPHRQQ
;
A
#
# COMPACT_ATOMS: atom_id res chain seq x y z
N MET A 1 -61.41 59.88 14.65
CA MET A 1 -62.72 59.53 15.23
C MET A 1 -62.58 58.19 15.92
N LEU A 2 -62.45 58.24 17.25
CA LEU A 2 -63.35 57.58 18.22
C LEU A 2 -63.08 56.06 18.33
N SER A 3 -62.37 55.61 19.36
CA SER A 3 -62.92 55.15 20.66
C SER A 3 -63.41 53.69 20.61
N SER A 4 -63.43 52.84 21.63
CA SER A 4 -62.70 52.63 22.89
C SER A 4 -63.24 51.29 23.44
N PHE A 5 -62.50 50.70 24.39
CA PHE A 5 -62.94 49.79 25.46
C PHE A 5 -63.18 48.27 25.26
N SER A 6 -62.28 47.57 25.96
CA SER A 6 -62.26 46.24 26.57
C SER A 6 -63.44 45.91 27.51
N LEU A 7 -63.84 44.62 27.58
CA LEU A 7 -63.71 43.68 28.72
C LEU A 7 -64.76 42.55 28.66
N GLY A 8 -64.36 41.33 29.04
CA GLY A 8 -65.31 40.25 29.38
C GLY A 8 -64.67 38.87 29.34
N ALA A 9 -64.32 38.36 30.51
CA ALA A 9 -63.62 37.08 30.71
C ALA A 9 -64.56 35.86 30.71
N GLU A 10 -63.94 34.70 30.45
CA GLU A 10 -64.17 33.41 31.12
C GLU A 10 -65.38 32.54 30.75
N ALA A 11 -65.14 31.37 30.14
CA ALA A 11 -65.47 30.06 30.73
C ALA A 11 -65.12 28.85 29.83
N ALA A 12 -64.53 27.86 30.49
CA ALA A 12 -64.72 26.40 30.31
C ALA A 12 -64.21 25.67 29.04
N ARG A 13 -62.96 25.21 29.18
CA ARG A 13 -62.39 23.91 28.77
C ARG A 13 -63.37 22.83 28.26
N ARG A 14 -63.09 22.30 27.07
CA ARG A 14 -63.14 20.85 26.78
C ARG A 14 -61.93 20.45 25.92
N HIS A 15 -61.02 19.68 26.52
CA HIS A 15 -59.91 19.03 25.84
C HIS A 15 -60.42 17.81 25.05
N HIS A 16 -60.14 17.76 23.75
CA HIS A 16 -60.12 16.51 22.99
C HIS A 16 -58.65 16.06 22.87
N ARG A 17 -58.29 15.00 23.59
CA ARG A 17 -57.02 14.28 23.43
C ARG A 17 -57.21 13.24 22.32
N SER A 18 -56.64 13.49 21.14
CA SER A 18 -56.45 12.45 20.13
C SER A 18 -55.24 11.59 20.54
N HIS A 19 -55.50 10.34 20.91
CA HIS A 19 -54.47 9.33 21.15
C HIS A 19 -53.79 8.96 19.82
N HIS A 20 -52.58 9.47 19.59
CA HIS A 20 -51.69 8.89 18.59
C HIS A 20 -51.10 7.58 19.16
N HIS A 21 -51.46 6.45 18.56
CA HIS A 21 -50.78 5.19 18.79
C HIS A 21 -49.35 5.29 18.24
N HIS A 22 -48.37 5.45 19.14
CA HIS A 22 -46.97 5.18 18.82
C HIS A 22 -46.81 3.68 18.56
N ALA A 23 -46.74 3.30 17.28
CA ALA A 23 -46.20 2.00 16.90
C ALA A 23 -44.72 1.99 17.32
N ARG A 24 -44.40 1.15 18.32
CA ARG A 24 -43.05 0.95 18.82
C ARG A 24 -42.21 0.36 17.68
N GLN A 25 -41.34 1.14 17.06
CA GLN A 25 -40.34 0.63 16.13
C GLN A 25 -39.48 -0.38 16.89
N LEU A 26 -39.65 -1.66 16.55
CA LEU A 26 -38.74 -2.70 17.00
C LEU A 26 -37.37 -2.41 16.36
N PRO A 27 -36.27 -2.46 17.12
CA PRO A 27 -34.94 -2.34 16.53
C PRO A 27 -34.78 -3.42 15.46
N ALA A 28 -34.21 -3.04 14.31
CA ALA A 28 -33.88 -3.98 13.25
C ALA A 28 -33.07 -5.15 13.85
N ALA A 29 -33.51 -6.38 13.59
CA ALA A 29 -32.77 -7.55 14.04
C ALA A 29 -31.33 -7.44 13.51
N PRO A 30 -30.31 -7.71 14.35
CA PRO A 30 -28.93 -7.71 13.88
C PRO A 30 -28.80 -8.70 12.73
N PRO A 31 -27.99 -8.42 11.70
CA PRO A 31 -27.76 -9.36 10.61
C PRO A 31 -27.38 -10.71 11.21
N ARG A 32 -28.10 -11.77 10.82
CA ARG A 32 -27.73 -13.15 11.18
C ARG A 32 -26.30 -13.37 10.72
N ALA A 33 -25.37 -13.48 11.66
CA ALA A 33 -24.02 -13.92 11.38
C ALA A 33 -24.13 -15.29 10.67
N LEU A 34 -23.56 -15.39 9.47
CA LEU A 34 -23.42 -16.68 8.80
C LEU A 34 -22.70 -17.64 9.77
N PRO A 35 -23.07 -18.92 9.83
CA PRO A 35 -22.54 -19.88 10.81
C PRO A 35 -21.07 -20.26 10.55
N TYR A 36 -20.46 -19.73 9.50
CA TYR A 36 -19.03 -19.89 9.26
C TYR A 36 -18.28 -18.83 10.05
N PRO A 37 -17.30 -19.20 10.89
CA PRO A 37 -16.42 -18.20 11.47
C PRO A 37 -15.76 -17.47 10.31
N GLN A 38 -15.96 -16.15 10.21
CA GLN A 38 -14.99 -15.33 9.48
C GLN A 38 -13.67 -15.56 10.21
N LEU A 39 -12.81 -16.40 9.64
CA LEU A 39 -11.49 -16.62 10.17
C LEU A 39 -10.72 -15.34 9.93
N SER A 40 -10.78 -14.44 10.92
CA SER A 40 -9.98 -13.23 10.93
C SER A 40 -8.54 -13.65 10.71
N LEU A 41 -7.93 -13.18 9.62
CA LEU A 41 -6.50 -13.31 9.42
C LEU A 41 -5.81 -12.79 10.69
N PRO A 42 -4.71 -13.41 11.15
CA PRO A 42 -3.99 -12.92 12.33
C PRO A 42 -3.31 -11.56 12.11
N PHE A 43 -3.52 -10.94 10.94
CA PHE A 43 -3.14 -9.58 10.59
C PHE A 43 -4.24 -8.94 9.74
N GLU A 44 -4.37 -7.61 9.84
CA GLU A 44 -5.33 -6.82 9.04
C GLU A 44 -4.64 -5.55 8.56
N ILE A 45 -4.37 -5.42 7.26
CA ILE A 45 -3.78 -4.21 6.67
C ILE A 45 -4.91 -3.19 6.42
N PRO A 46 -4.85 -1.98 7.00
CA PRO A 46 -5.89 -0.98 6.83
C PRO A 46 -6.19 -0.66 5.36
N GLY A 47 -7.47 -0.69 4.99
CA GLY A 47 -7.92 -0.39 3.63
C GLY A 47 -7.54 -1.43 2.58
N ALA A 48 -7.10 -2.62 2.99
CA ALA A 48 -6.88 -3.76 2.11
C ALA A 48 -8.11 -4.67 2.04
N GLN A 49 -8.23 -5.40 0.94
CA GLN A 49 -9.12 -6.55 0.81
C GLN A 49 -8.30 -7.76 0.39
N TYR A 50 -8.77 -8.96 0.78
CA TYR A 50 -8.02 -10.20 0.62
C TYR A 50 -8.86 -11.30 -0.02
N LEU A 51 -8.19 -12.15 -0.80
CA LEU A 51 -8.76 -13.37 -1.34
C LEU A 51 -7.72 -14.50 -1.21
N PRO A 52 -7.91 -15.48 -0.32
CA PRO A 52 -7.06 -16.68 -0.27
C PRO A 52 -7.10 -17.41 -1.61
N LEU A 53 -5.95 -17.92 -2.05
CA LEU A 53 -5.82 -18.65 -3.32
C LEU A 53 -5.25 -20.06 -3.07
N ALA A 54 -5.54 -21.00 -3.96
CA ALA A 54 -4.69 -22.17 -4.13
C ALA A 54 -3.49 -21.81 -5.03
N TRP A 55 -2.37 -22.55 -4.92
CA TRP A 55 -1.22 -22.34 -5.80
C TRP A 55 -1.57 -22.48 -7.29
N ALA A 56 -2.49 -23.39 -7.63
CA ALA A 56 -3.01 -23.57 -8.99
C ALA A 56 -3.79 -22.33 -9.52
N ASP A 57 -4.26 -21.45 -8.64
CA ASP A 57 -4.99 -20.23 -9.01
C ASP A 57 -4.06 -19.01 -9.19
N VAL A 58 -2.75 -19.17 -8.93
CA VAL A 58 -1.73 -18.12 -9.12
C VAL A 58 -1.21 -18.23 -10.55
N LYS A 59 -1.71 -17.36 -11.44
CA LYS A 59 -1.41 -17.45 -12.88
C LYS A 59 0.09 -17.24 -13.13
N GLY A 60 0.70 -18.21 -13.82
CA GLY A 60 2.12 -18.16 -14.16
C GLY A 60 3.06 -18.45 -13.00
N TRP A 61 2.56 -18.94 -11.86
CA TRP A 61 3.39 -19.40 -10.74
C TRP A 61 4.45 -20.39 -11.22
N ASP A 62 4.02 -21.41 -11.98
CA ASP A 62 4.89 -22.48 -12.47
C ASP A 62 5.96 -22.01 -13.47
N ASP A 63 5.78 -20.83 -14.08
CA ASP A 63 6.68 -20.28 -15.10
C ASP A 63 7.81 -19.42 -14.52
N ASP A 64 7.75 -19.06 -13.23
CA ASP A 64 8.76 -18.20 -12.61
C ASP A 64 10.05 -18.95 -12.29
N ASN A 65 11.18 -18.22 -12.30
CA ASN A 65 12.45 -18.70 -11.77
C ASN A 65 12.47 -18.50 -10.24
N HIS A 66 11.96 -19.49 -9.51
CA HIS A 66 11.88 -19.53 -8.06
C HIS A 66 13.25 -19.53 -7.40
N LEU A 67 14.28 -20.08 -8.04
CA LEU A 67 15.64 -20.08 -7.50
C LEU A 67 16.18 -18.65 -7.34
N ALA A 68 15.94 -17.79 -8.33
CA ALA A 68 16.30 -16.38 -8.25
C ALA A 68 15.52 -15.68 -7.12
N ALA A 69 14.22 -15.92 -7.01
CA ALA A 69 13.39 -15.37 -5.92
C ALA A 69 13.87 -15.85 -4.55
N TYR A 70 14.23 -17.14 -4.41
CA TYR A 70 14.74 -17.74 -3.19
C TYR A 70 16.07 -17.10 -2.76
N LYS A 71 17.01 -16.92 -3.69
CA LYS A 71 18.28 -16.24 -3.40
C LYS A 71 18.06 -14.81 -2.92
N THR A 72 17.16 -14.06 -3.57
CA THR A 72 16.77 -12.72 -3.14
C THR A 72 16.11 -12.72 -1.76
N PHE A 73 15.19 -13.64 -1.49
CA PHE A 73 14.53 -13.79 -0.20
C PHE A 73 15.52 -14.13 0.92
N ARG A 74 16.44 -15.07 0.67
CA ARG A 74 17.46 -15.51 1.64
C ARG A 74 18.38 -14.36 2.06
N ALA A 75 18.65 -13.40 1.18
CA ALA A 75 19.40 -12.19 1.52
C ALA A 75 18.68 -11.32 2.58
N SER A 76 17.35 -11.28 2.54
CA SER A 76 16.51 -10.60 3.55
C SER A 76 16.49 -11.32 4.91
N CYS A 77 16.88 -12.58 4.99
CA CYS A 77 16.73 -13.36 6.21
C CYS A 77 17.71 -13.01 7.33
N ARG A 78 18.89 -12.48 7.00
CA ARG A 78 19.82 -11.98 8.01
C ARG A 78 19.23 -10.80 8.81
N PRO A 79 18.77 -9.70 8.19
CA PRO A 79 18.18 -8.59 8.93
C PRO A 79 16.84 -8.97 9.60
N VAL A 80 16.01 -9.81 8.97
CA VAL A 80 14.75 -10.30 9.57
C VAL A 80 15.00 -11.05 10.88
N ASN A 81 15.96 -11.98 10.90
CA ASN A 81 16.28 -12.75 12.09
C ASN A 81 16.97 -11.90 13.17
N ALA A 82 17.80 -10.93 12.79
CA ALA A 82 18.46 -10.03 13.74
C ALA A 82 17.45 -9.13 14.48
N GLN A 83 16.38 -8.69 13.82
CA GLN A 83 15.32 -7.90 14.44
C GLN A 83 14.48 -8.72 15.43
N ASN A 84 14.26 -10.01 15.14
CA ASN A 84 13.45 -10.90 15.98
C ASN A 84 14.24 -11.51 17.16
N GLY A 85 15.55 -11.71 17.04
CA GLY A 85 16.41 -12.21 18.13
C GLY A 85 16.62 -11.22 19.29
N ALA A 86 16.25 -9.95 19.11
CA ALA A 86 16.29 -8.91 20.15
C ALA A 86 15.01 -8.84 21.01
N ALA A 87 13.98 -9.63 20.68
CA ALA A 87 12.77 -9.75 21.47
C ALA A 87 12.81 -11.07 22.25
N GLU A 88 12.90 -11.00 23.58
CA GLU A 88 12.58 -12.16 24.41
C GLU A 88 11.17 -12.68 24.06
N PRO A 89 10.95 -14.01 24.00
CA PRO A 89 9.62 -14.56 23.79
C PRO A 89 8.74 -14.21 24.99
N LYS A 90 8.01 -13.09 24.92
CA LYS A 90 6.91 -12.85 25.83
C LYS A 90 5.83 -13.87 25.51
N VAL A 91 5.67 -14.85 26.39
CA VAL A 91 4.51 -15.74 26.44
C VAL A 91 3.28 -14.85 26.37
N PHE A 92 2.51 -14.99 25.30
CA PHE A 92 1.28 -14.24 25.10
C PHE A 92 0.21 -14.85 26.02
N GLU A 93 0.14 -14.37 27.25
CA GLU A 93 -1.03 -14.64 28.10
C GLU A 93 -2.26 -14.03 27.41
N PRO A 94 -3.33 -14.80 27.13
CA PRO A 94 -4.52 -14.29 26.50
C PRO A 94 -5.28 -13.42 27.50
N LYS A 95 -4.97 -12.11 27.53
CA LYS A 95 -5.89 -11.11 28.08
C LYS A 95 -6.91 -10.73 27.02
N ALA A 96 -8.14 -10.53 27.48
CA ALA A 96 -9.36 -10.36 26.71
C ALA A 96 -9.20 -9.49 25.44
N PHE A 97 -9.94 -9.90 24.41
CA PHE A 97 -10.00 -9.36 23.05
C PHE A 97 -10.38 -7.86 23.05
N GLU A 98 -9.39 -6.99 23.19
CA GLU A 98 -9.51 -5.58 22.78
C GLU A 98 -8.93 -5.44 21.37
N PRO A 99 -9.63 -4.80 20.42
CA PRO A 99 -9.10 -4.55 19.09
C PRO A 99 -7.96 -3.53 19.19
N LYS A 100 -6.71 -4.02 19.25
CA LYS A 100 -5.53 -3.19 19.08
C LYS A 100 -5.35 -2.86 17.60
N ALA A 101 -4.95 -1.61 17.35
CA ALA A 101 -4.54 -1.13 16.03
C ALA A 101 -3.53 -2.08 15.37
N PHE A 102 -3.61 -2.20 14.05
CA PHE A 102 -2.69 -2.97 13.20
C PHE A 102 -1.24 -2.93 13.71
N GLU A 103 -0.70 -4.07 14.14
CA GLU A 103 0.71 -4.21 14.47
C GLU A 103 1.43 -4.96 13.33
N PRO A 104 2.26 -4.28 12.51
CA PRO A 104 3.14 -4.90 11.50
C PRO A 104 4.04 -6.01 12.07
N LYS A 105 4.14 -6.11 13.40
CA LYS A 105 4.88 -7.14 14.11
C LYS A 105 4.38 -8.55 13.79
N ALA A 106 3.08 -8.79 13.60
CA ALA A 106 2.61 -10.16 13.34
C ALA A 106 3.25 -10.78 12.09
N LEU A 107 3.25 -10.03 10.97
CA LEU A 107 3.92 -10.46 9.74
C LEU A 107 5.44 -10.50 9.91
N GLY A 108 6.04 -9.49 10.56
CA GLY A 108 7.49 -9.42 10.75
C GLY A 108 8.08 -10.52 11.64
N THR A 109 7.38 -10.89 12.72
CA THR A 109 7.78 -12.02 13.57
C THR A 109 7.58 -13.34 12.84
N SER A 110 6.51 -13.47 12.04
CA SER A 110 6.21 -14.72 11.31
C SER A 110 7.20 -15.03 10.18
N LEU A 111 7.88 -14.03 9.60
CA LEU A 111 8.92 -14.26 8.58
C LEU A 111 10.17 -14.95 9.15
N SER A 112 10.37 -14.94 10.47
CA SER A 112 11.54 -15.57 11.11
C SER A 112 11.63 -17.08 10.85
N GLU A 113 10.50 -17.78 10.81
CA GLU A 113 10.46 -19.23 10.62
C GLU A 113 10.87 -19.63 9.19
N PRO A 114 10.23 -19.11 8.12
CA PRO A 114 10.73 -19.32 6.75
C PRO A 114 12.19 -18.89 6.59
N CYS A 115 12.61 -17.81 7.25
CA CYS A 115 14.00 -17.37 7.18
C CYS A 115 15.00 -18.26 7.91
N ARG A 116 14.58 -18.94 8.99
CA ARG A 116 15.39 -19.97 9.64
C ARG A 116 15.50 -21.21 8.76
N ALA A 117 14.41 -21.64 8.11
CA ALA A 117 14.41 -22.73 7.15
C ALA A 117 15.32 -22.42 5.93
N ALA A 118 15.22 -21.21 5.38
CA ALA A 118 16.08 -20.78 4.27
C ALA A 118 17.58 -20.70 4.64
N LYS A 119 17.91 -20.52 5.92
CA LYS A 119 19.31 -20.50 6.37
C LYS A 119 19.95 -21.89 6.27
N THR A 120 19.18 -22.95 6.54
CA THR A 120 19.67 -24.33 6.52
C THR A 120 19.65 -24.98 5.14
N LEU A 121 18.97 -24.37 4.16
CA LEU A 121 18.80 -24.88 2.81
C LEU A 121 19.63 -24.07 1.82
N ASP A 122 20.70 -24.66 1.29
CA ASP A 122 21.44 -24.07 0.17
C ASP A 122 20.90 -24.62 -1.14
N LEU A 123 19.80 -24.04 -1.62
CA LEU A 123 19.12 -24.51 -2.82
C LEU A 123 19.84 -24.00 -4.07
N ALA A 124 20.09 -24.93 -5.00
CA ALA A 124 20.63 -24.67 -6.33
C ALA A 124 19.66 -25.08 -7.46
N ASP A 125 18.49 -25.62 -7.10
CA ASP A 125 17.48 -26.16 -8.00
C ASP A 125 16.18 -25.36 -7.92
N ASP A 126 15.58 -25.07 -9.07
CA ASP A 126 14.38 -24.23 -9.17
C ASP A 126 13.15 -24.91 -8.58
N ALA A 127 12.95 -26.20 -8.86
CA ALA A 127 11.82 -26.95 -8.34
C ALA A 127 11.87 -27.03 -6.81
N LYS A 128 13.04 -27.26 -6.20
CA LYS A 128 13.20 -27.21 -4.75
C LYS A 128 12.93 -25.81 -4.18
N ALA A 129 13.33 -24.75 -4.88
CA ALA A 129 13.05 -23.38 -4.46
C ALA A 129 11.55 -23.07 -4.52
N LYS A 130 10.85 -23.53 -5.54
CA LYS A 130 9.38 -23.49 -5.63
C LYS A 130 8.73 -24.21 -4.44
N THR A 131 9.11 -25.47 -4.22
CA THR A 131 8.63 -26.28 -3.08
C THR A 131 8.88 -25.58 -1.75
N PHE A 132 10.02 -24.93 -1.56
CA PHE A 132 10.28 -24.13 -0.35
C PHE A 132 9.19 -23.06 -0.12
N PHE A 133 8.81 -22.29 -1.15
CA PHE A 133 7.76 -21.29 -1.00
C PHE A 133 6.40 -21.93 -0.72
N GLU A 134 6.06 -23.01 -1.42
CA GLU A 134 4.79 -23.74 -1.24
C GLU A 134 4.66 -24.39 0.15
N GLU A 135 5.77 -24.84 0.73
CA GLU A 135 5.82 -25.45 2.04
C GLU A 135 5.76 -24.42 3.18
N ASN A 136 6.35 -23.24 2.99
CA ASN A 136 6.50 -22.24 4.05
C ASN A 136 5.47 -21.11 4.00
N PHE A 137 4.77 -20.91 2.88
CA PHE A 137 3.84 -19.81 2.68
C PHE A 137 2.48 -20.27 2.12
N THR A 138 1.48 -19.40 2.26
CA THR A 138 0.15 -19.51 1.65
C THR A 138 -0.09 -18.26 0.78
N PRO A 139 -0.56 -18.40 -0.47
CA PRO A 139 -0.80 -17.27 -1.36
C PRO A 139 -2.10 -16.54 -1.00
N LEU A 140 -2.02 -15.22 -0.87
CA LEU A 140 -3.13 -14.34 -0.56
C LEU A 140 -3.18 -13.18 -1.56
N ARG A 141 -4.20 -13.14 -2.42
CA ARG A 141 -4.40 -11.98 -3.29
C ARG A 141 -4.77 -10.77 -2.44
N ILE A 142 -4.09 -9.65 -2.68
CA ILE A 142 -4.28 -8.40 -1.95
C ILE A 142 -4.55 -7.26 -2.93
N SER A 143 -5.52 -6.41 -2.60
CA SER A 143 -5.84 -5.18 -3.33
C SER A 143 -6.29 -4.09 -2.35
N ARG A 144 -6.40 -2.85 -2.82
CA ARG A 144 -7.07 -1.79 -2.03
C ARG A 144 -8.58 -2.07 -2.02
N LEU A 145 -9.23 -1.78 -0.91
CA LEU A 145 -10.68 -1.92 -0.79
C LEU A 145 -11.41 -1.17 -1.92
N GLY A 146 -12.24 -1.87 -2.67
CA GLY A 146 -12.99 -1.31 -3.81
C GLY A 146 -12.20 -1.23 -5.13
N GLU A 147 -10.93 -1.63 -5.16
CA GLU A 147 -10.13 -1.74 -6.38
C GLU A 147 -9.84 -3.23 -6.68
N PRO A 148 -9.97 -3.69 -7.94
CA PRO A 148 -9.72 -5.09 -8.28
C PRO A 148 -8.22 -5.42 -8.34
N ASP A 149 -7.40 -4.45 -8.76
CA ASP A 149 -5.98 -4.60 -9.00
C ASP A 149 -5.17 -3.67 -8.10
N GLY A 150 -3.89 -4.00 -7.91
CA GLY A 150 -2.89 -3.08 -7.38
C GLY A 150 -2.27 -2.22 -8.47
N PHE A 151 -1.20 -1.52 -8.13
CA PHE A 151 -0.53 -0.61 -9.05
C PHE A 151 0.99 -0.66 -8.94
N VAL A 152 1.66 -0.66 -10.08
CA VAL A 152 3.12 -0.68 -10.15
C VAL A 152 3.71 0.47 -10.95
N THR A 153 4.89 0.89 -10.51
CA THR A 153 5.83 1.75 -11.24
C THR A 153 7.19 1.03 -11.27
N GLY A 154 8.21 1.62 -11.90
CA GLY A 154 9.57 1.12 -11.71
C GLY A 154 10.56 2.21 -11.35
N TYR A 155 11.65 1.76 -10.77
CA TYR A 155 12.81 2.56 -10.40
C TYR A 155 14.10 1.83 -10.74
N TYR A 156 15.20 2.58 -10.77
CA TYR A 156 16.51 2.09 -11.18
C TYR A 156 17.62 2.92 -10.52
N GLU A 157 18.85 2.43 -10.61
CA GLU A 157 20.03 3.21 -10.21
C GLU A 157 20.61 3.98 -11.42
N PRO A 158 20.48 5.32 -11.47
CA PRO A 158 21.03 6.12 -12.56
C PRO A 158 22.55 6.11 -12.54
N VAL A 159 23.14 6.07 -13.73
CA VAL A 159 24.57 6.26 -13.96
C VAL A 159 24.74 7.65 -14.57
N LEU A 160 25.39 8.54 -13.84
CA LEU A 160 25.57 9.96 -14.17
C LEU A 160 27.05 10.28 -14.35
N GLU A 161 27.33 11.34 -15.10
CA GLU A 161 28.67 11.92 -15.19
C GLU A 161 28.82 13.03 -14.14
N GLY A 162 29.98 13.10 -13.51
CA GLY A 162 30.27 14.14 -12.52
C GLY A 162 31.75 14.47 -12.39
N SER A 163 32.03 15.41 -11.50
CA SER A 163 33.38 15.79 -11.08
C SER A 163 33.49 15.80 -9.56
N ARG A 164 34.68 15.50 -9.04
CA ARG A 164 34.99 15.68 -7.61
C ARG A 164 35.18 17.15 -7.24
N THR A 165 35.55 17.97 -8.20
CA THR A 165 35.77 19.41 -8.05
C THR A 165 34.74 20.19 -8.85
N GLN A 166 34.36 21.36 -8.34
CA GLN A 166 33.47 22.25 -9.06
C GLN A 166 34.19 22.81 -10.29
N THR A 167 33.50 22.81 -11.44
CA THR A 167 33.95 23.47 -12.67
C THR A 167 32.80 24.25 -13.30
N ASP A 168 33.07 24.96 -14.40
CA ASP A 168 32.01 25.65 -15.15
C ASP A 168 30.96 24.68 -15.72
N VAL A 169 31.38 23.45 -16.03
CA VAL A 169 30.52 22.38 -16.54
C VAL A 169 29.86 21.59 -15.41
N TYR A 170 30.62 21.25 -14.37
CA TYR A 170 30.12 20.49 -13.21
C TYR A 170 29.91 21.44 -12.03
N ASN A 171 28.76 22.10 -11.99
CA ASN A 171 28.43 23.16 -11.04
C ASN A 171 27.19 22.88 -10.17
N VAL A 172 26.61 21.68 -10.28
CA VAL A 172 25.46 21.26 -9.48
C VAL A 172 25.91 20.36 -8.31
N PRO A 173 25.87 20.82 -7.05
CA PRO A 173 26.43 20.07 -5.92
C PRO A 173 25.54 18.91 -5.47
N VAL A 174 26.13 17.74 -5.28
CA VAL A 174 25.50 16.59 -4.62
C VAL A 174 25.88 16.59 -3.15
N TYR A 175 24.92 16.78 -2.25
CA TYR A 175 25.20 17.00 -0.84
C TYR A 175 25.12 15.74 0.03
N ARG A 176 26.10 15.60 0.94
CA ARG A 176 26.02 14.72 2.11
C ARG A 176 25.08 15.27 3.18
N ARG A 177 24.63 14.42 4.10
CA ARG A 177 23.78 14.84 5.23
C ARG A 177 24.46 15.93 6.06
N PRO A 178 23.84 17.11 6.20
CA PRO A 178 24.43 18.20 6.99
C PRO A 178 24.45 17.86 8.50
N SER A 179 25.52 18.22 9.19
CA SER A 179 25.68 17.99 10.65
C SER A 179 24.66 18.74 11.52
N ASN A 180 23.99 19.75 10.96
CA ASN A 180 22.95 20.53 11.63
C ASN A 180 21.52 20.12 11.24
N LEU A 181 21.35 18.97 10.58
CA LEU A 181 20.05 18.37 10.25
C LEU A 181 19.62 17.46 11.40
N PHE A 182 18.50 17.78 12.04
CA PHE A 182 18.01 17.12 13.25
C PHE A 182 16.63 16.51 13.06
N VAL A 183 16.43 15.32 13.62
CA VAL A 183 15.12 14.68 13.72
C VAL A 183 14.85 14.36 15.19
N ARG A 184 13.64 14.67 15.67
CA ARG A 184 13.28 14.41 17.07
C ARG A 184 13.31 12.92 17.35
N GLY A 185 13.97 12.52 18.44
CA GLY A 185 14.11 11.11 18.84
C GLY A 185 15.24 10.35 18.15
N TYR A 186 16.01 10.98 17.26
CA TYR A 186 17.14 10.36 16.57
C TYR A 186 18.44 11.10 16.87
N LYS A 187 19.53 10.35 17.02
CA LYS A 187 20.89 10.89 17.16
C LYS A 187 21.49 11.18 15.79
N GLN A 188 22.44 12.12 15.72
CA GLN A 188 23.09 12.52 14.47
C GLN A 188 23.87 11.39 13.79
N ASP A 189 24.40 10.45 14.56
CA ASP A 189 25.15 9.28 14.12
C ASP A 189 24.26 8.07 13.80
N SER A 190 22.93 8.22 13.87
CA SER A 190 22.00 7.15 13.52
C SER A 190 22.25 6.72 12.07
N LEU A 191 22.44 5.41 11.88
CA LEU A 191 22.66 4.78 10.58
C LEU A 191 21.53 5.04 9.58
N SER A 192 20.31 5.26 10.08
CA SER A 192 19.17 5.68 9.28
C SER A 192 18.35 6.72 10.03
N LEU A 193 17.88 7.73 9.31
CA LEU A 193 16.86 8.66 9.78
C LEU A 193 15.49 8.23 9.24
N PRO A 194 14.39 8.58 9.93
CA PRO A 194 13.06 8.26 9.41
C PRO A 194 12.88 8.97 8.07
N ASN A 195 12.12 8.35 7.17
CA ASN A 195 11.82 8.88 5.84
C ASN A 195 10.46 9.63 5.79
N LYS A 196 9.89 9.93 6.97
CA LYS A 196 8.64 10.67 7.16
C LYS A 196 8.72 11.53 8.42
N GLY A 197 7.97 12.64 8.44
CA GLY A 197 7.90 13.58 9.57
C GLY A 197 8.74 14.85 9.44
N PRO A 198 8.74 15.72 10.46
CA PRO A 198 9.43 16.99 10.39
C PRO A 198 10.94 16.84 10.65
N VAL A 199 11.73 17.58 9.87
CA VAL A 199 13.19 17.69 10.01
C VAL A 199 13.55 19.14 10.33
N TYR A 200 14.51 19.32 11.23
CA TYR A 200 14.82 20.62 11.81
C TYR A 200 16.29 20.99 11.60
N ARG A 201 16.57 22.28 11.61
CA ARG A 201 17.90 22.84 11.81
C ARG A 201 17.94 23.67 13.08
N LYS A 202 19.12 23.73 13.69
CA LYS A 202 19.35 24.53 14.88
C LYS A 202 19.74 25.97 14.50
N ILE A 203 19.08 26.95 15.11
CA ILE A 203 19.47 28.36 15.09
C ILE A 203 19.82 28.77 16.53
N GLY A 204 21.03 29.30 16.74
CA GLY A 204 21.53 29.66 18.07
C GLY A 204 21.67 28.46 19.01
N ARG A 205 21.51 28.68 20.32
CA ARG A 205 21.75 27.63 21.33
C ARG A 205 20.61 26.62 21.51
N ARG A 206 19.35 26.97 21.20
CA ARG A 206 18.19 26.10 21.51
C ARG A 206 17.03 26.10 20.51
N LYS A 207 16.98 27.00 19.51
CA LYS A 207 15.81 27.08 18.64
C LYS A 207 15.92 26.08 17.49
N LEU A 208 14.97 25.15 17.43
CA LEU A 208 14.77 24.27 16.28
C LEU A 208 13.75 24.92 15.34
N VAL A 209 14.11 25.06 14.07
CA VAL A 209 13.22 25.51 13.01
C VAL A 209 13.22 24.48 11.88
N PRO A 210 12.20 24.45 11.00
CA PRO A 210 12.21 23.57 9.84
C PRO A 210 13.51 23.67 9.03
N TYR A 211 13.96 22.56 8.46
CA TYR A 211 15.10 22.56 7.55
C TYR A 211 14.79 23.38 6.29
N TYR A 212 15.83 23.73 5.55
CA TYR A 212 15.71 24.43 4.28
C TYR A 212 14.96 23.59 3.26
N ASP A 213 14.07 24.20 2.49
CA ASP A 213 13.47 23.52 1.34
C ASP A 213 14.42 23.43 0.15
N ARG A 214 14.01 22.70 -0.90
CA ARG A 214 14.81 22.55 -2.12
C ARG A 214 15.25 23.89 -2.69
N GLY A 215 14.34 24.87 -2.76
CA GLY A 215 14.65 26.14 -3.37
C GLY A 215 15.73 26.89 -2.60
N GLU A 216 15.58 26.94 -1.28
CA GLU A 216 16.60 27.53 -0.40
C GLU A 216 17.97 26.82 -0.49
N ILE A 217 17.98 25.49 -0.65
CA ILE A 217 19.21 24.72 -0.81
C ILE A 217 19.86 25.00 -2.17
N GLU A 218 19.08 25.01 -3.26
CA GLU A 218 19.54 25.34 -4.61
C GLU A 218 20.04 26.80 -4.71
N ASP A 219 19.53 27.70 -3.87
CA ASP A 219 20.01 29.09 -3.74
C ASP A 219 21.29 29.20 -2.88
N GLY A 220 21.86 28.07 -2.45
CA GLY A 220 23.16 28.04 -1.78
C GLY A 220 23.12 28.23 -0.26
N LYS A 221 21.97 28.11 0.42
CA LYS A 221 21.89 28.25 1.90
C LYS A 221 22.77 27.28 2.70
N ILE A 222 23.25 26.21 2.06
CA ILE A 222 24.17 25.24 2.66
C ILE A 222 25.51 25.12 1.91
N ALA A 223 25.77 25.99 0.93
CA ALA A 223 27.02 25.99 0.17
C ALA A 223 28.22 26.42 1.02
N GLY A 224 29.43 26.03 0.61
CA GLY A 224 30.68 26.43 1.27
C GLY A 224 30.90 25.78 2.64
N ARG A 225 30.16 24.71 2.94
CA ARG A 225 30.24 23.98 4.21
C ARG A 225 31.03 22.68 4.10
N GLY A 226 31.64 22.40 2.95
CA GLY A 226 32.30 21.13 2.67
C GLY A 226 31.31 19.98 2.81
N LEU A 227 30.15 20.09 2.16
CA LEU A 227 29.09 19.06 2.14
C LEU A 227 28.99 18.36 0.79
N GLU A 228 29.71 18.84 -0.21
CA GLU A 228 29.67 18.37 -1.58
C GLU A 228 30.42 17.04 -1.70
N ILE A 229 29.75 16.01 -2.19
CA ILE A 229 30.29 14.69 -2.51
C ILE A 229 30.87 14.68 -3.93
N ALA A 230 30.11 15.26 -4.86
CA ALA A 230 30.45 15.40 -6.27
C ALA A 230 29.65 16.57 -6.86
N TRP A 231 29.97 16.92 -8.09
CA TRP A 231 29.29 17.95 -8.87
C TRP A 231 28.78 17.35 -10.18
N LEU A 232 27.51 17.61 -10.51
CA LEU A 232 26.85 17.18 -11.75
C LEU A 232 26.73 18.36 -12.73
N LYS A 233 26.41 18.03 -13.99
CA LYS A 233 26.16 19.00 -15.06
C LYS A 233 24.77 19.63 -14.99
N ASP A 234 23.76 18.83 -14.68
CA ASP A 234 22.35 19.21 -14.81
C ASP A 234 21.60 19.07 -13.46
N PRO A 235 20.92 20.11 -12.96
CA PRO A 235 20.08 20.00 -11.77
C PRO A 235 18.88 19.06 -11.95
N THR A 236 18.48 18.77 -13.19
CA THR A 236 17.46 17.76 -13.51
C THR A 236 17.97 16.36 -13.20
N ASP A 237 19.21 16.03 -13.55
CA ASP A 237 19.82 14.75 -13.19
C ASP A 237 19.93 14.56 -11.68
N LEU A 238 20.28 15.63 -10.95
CA LEU A 238 20.25 15.60 -9.50
C LEU A 238 18.84 15.34 -8.96
N LEU A 239 17.81 16.03 -9.47
CA LEU A 239 16.42 15.78 -9.06
C LEU A 239 16.04 14.31 -9.27
N PHE A 240 16.34 13.73 -10.44
CA PHE A 240 15.99 12.34 -10.72
C PHE A 240 16.79 11.36 -9.86
N ALA A 241 18.09 11.58 -9.63
CA ALA A 241 18.86 10.80 -8.67
C ALA A 241 18.23 10.81 -7.27
N GLN A 242 17.75 11.97 -6.83
CA GLN A 242 17.05 12.11 -5.54
C GLN A 242 15.70 11.39 -5.52
N ILE A 243 14.96 11.36 -6.63
CA ILE A 243 13.72 10.59 -6.77
C ILE A 243 14.00 9.08 -6.71
N GLN A 244 15.07 8.62 -7.36
CA GLN A 244 15.47 7.21 -7.36
C GLN A 244 16.04 6.76 -5.99
N GLY A 245 16.69 7.67 -5.25
CA GLY A 245 17.23 7.40 -3.92
C GLY A 245 18.64 6.78 -3.91
N SER A 246 19.16 6.38 -5.06
CA SER A 246 20.55 5.97 -5.26
C SER A 246 21.08 6.51 -6.59
N ALA A 247 22.40 6.52 -6.78
CA ALA A 247 23.04 6.88 -8.05
C ALA A 247 24.49 6.38 -8.10
N ARG A 248 25.00 6.14 -9.31
CA ARG A 248 26.42 5.98 -9.59
C ARG A 248 26.92 7.20 -10.37
N ILE A 249 27.93 7.89 -9.85
CA ILE A 249 28.56 9.00 -10.55
C ILE A 249 29.91 8.52 -11.08
N LYS A 250 30.10 8.61 -12.40
CA LYS A 250 31.36 8.32 -13.08
C LYS A 250 32.14 9.62 -13.27
N PHE A 251 33.43 9.57 -12.98
CA PHE A 251 34.36 10.68 -13.15
C PHE A 251 35.18 10.50 -14.44
N GLU A 252 35.81 11.58 -14.88
CA GLU A 252 36.61 11.60 -16.13
C GLU A 252 37.85 10.70 -16.06
N ASP A 253 38.39 10.45 -14.86
CA ASP A 253 39.50 9.52 -14.62
C ASP A 253 39.10 8.03 -14.67
N GLY A 254 37.82 7.75 -14.97
CA GLY A 254 37.26 6.41 -15.00
C GLY A 254 36.85 5.85 -13.63
N SER A 255 37.18 6.54 -12.53
CA SER A 255 36.70 6.16 -11.21
C SER A 255 35.21 6.45 -11.05
N SER A 256 34.56 5.80 -10.08
CA SER A 256 33.15 6.02 -9.78
C SER A 256 32.91 6.20 -8.28
N VAL A 257 31.85 6.92 -7.93
CA VAL A 257 31.32 6.96 -6.57
C VAL A 257 29.87 6.47 -6.58
N ARG A 258 29.54 5.64 -5.59
CA ARG A 258 28.21 5.06 -5.39
C ARG A 258 27.52 5.81 -4.26
N LEU A 259 26.29 6.25 -4.52
CA LEU A 259 25.50 7.06 -3.61
C LEU A 259 24.23 6.33 -3.21
N ASN A 260 23.95 6.32 -1.91
CA ASN A 260 22.66 5.89 -1.38
C ASN A 260 22.03 7.01 -0.55
N TYR A 261 20.70 6.95 -0.44
CA TYR A 261 19.93 7.77 0.49
C TYR A 261 20.52 7.73 1.91
N ASP A 262 20.65 8.91 2.51
CA ASP A 262 21.00 9.08 3.93
C ASP A 262 19.86 9.78 4.68
N ALA A 263 19.41 10.93 4.15
CA ALA A 263 18.41 11.75 4.79
C ALA A 263 17.62 12.60 3.79
N TYR A 264 16.62 13.31 4.31
CA TYR A 264 15.81 14.29 3.59
C TYR A 264 15.57 15.51 4.46
N ASN A 265 15.05 16.58 3.86
CA ASN A 265 14.85 17.87 4.52
C ASN A 265 13.50 18.03 5.24
N GLY A 266 12.67 16.99 5.36
CA GLY A 266 11.42 17.02 6.11
C GLY A 266 10.19 17.47 5.33
N TYR A 267 10.33 17.84 4.05
CA TYR A 267 9.19 18.20 3.20
C TYR A 267 8.64 16.98 2.45
N PRO A 268 7.31 16.91 2.24
CA PRO A 268 6.71 15.84 1.46
C PRO A 268 7.10 15.95 -0.01
N TYR A 269 7.26 14.80 -0.65
CA TYR A 269 7.52 14.72 -2.09
C TYR A 269 6.32 15.25 -2.88
N THR A 270 6.59 16.13 -3.84
CA THR A 270 5.59 16.59 -4.82
C THR A 270 5.98 16.08 -6.20
N ALA A 271 5.09 15.32 -6.84
CA ALA A 271 5.35 14.72 -8.13
C ALA A 271 5.35 15.77 -9.25
N VAL A 272 6.52 16.04 -9.84
CA VAL A 272 6.67 17.04 -10.92
C VAL A 272 5.83 16.71 -12.15
N GLY A 273 5.66 15.43 -12.50
CA GLY A 273 4.78 15.01 -13.59
C GLY A 273 3.31 15.38 -13.34
N ARG A 274 2.84 15.32 -12.09
CA ARG A 274 1.47 15.73 -11.75
C ARG A 274 1.24 17.21 -12.02
N ILE A 275 2.23 18.05 -11.69
CA ILE A 275 2.16 19.50 -11.92
C ILE A 275 2.08 19.81 -13.42
N LEU A 276 2.86 19.10 -14.25
CA LEU A 276 2.81 19.26 -15.71
C LEU A 276 1.46 18.86 -16.31
N ILE A 277 0.82 17.82 -15.77
CA ILE A 277 -0.55 17.42 -16.15
C ILE A 277 -1.56 18.48 -15.73
N GLU A 278 -1.51 18.93 -14.48
CA GLU A 278 -2.45 19.91 -13.93
C GLU A 278 -2.35 21.27 -14.65
N ARG A 279 -1.16 21.63 -15.16
CA ARG A 279 -0.95 22.82 -15.98
C ARG A 279 -1.34 22.63 -17.46
N GLY A 280 -1.75 21.43 -17.87
CA GLY A 280 -2.09 21.13 -19.26
C GLY A 280 -0.90 21.13 -20.23
N ILE A 281 0.33 20.98 -19.72
CA ILE A 281 1.56 21.04 -20.52
C ILE A 281 1.87 19.69 -21.17
N ILE A 282 1.69 18.60 -20.41
CA ILE A 282 1.88 17.24 -20.90
C ILE A 282 0.62 16.43 -20.55
N PRO A 283 -0.05 15.82 -21.54
CA PRO A 283 -1.19 14.93 -21.30
C PRO A 283 -0.85 13.77 -20.35
N LYS A 284 -1.84 13.30 -19.58
CA LYS A 284 -1.65 12.23 -18.59
C LYS A 284 -1.20 10.92 -19.24
N GLU A 285 -1.62 10.70 -20.47
CA GLU A 285 -1.42 9.51 -21.30
C GLU A 285 0.01 9.45 -21.86
N GLU A 286 0.61 10.61 -22.13
CA GLU A 286 1.97 10.74 -22.65
C GLU A 286 3.01 10.89 -21.52
N MET A 287 2.55 11.05 -20.27
CA MET A 287 3.41 11.31 -19.12
C MET A 287 4.40 10.17 -18.87
N SER A 288 5.68 10.46 -19.06
CA SER A 288 6.81 9.55 -18.80
C SER A 288 8.00 10.32 -18.24
N MET A 289 8.96 9.60 -17.65
CA MET A 289 10.22 10.22 -17.18
C MET A 289 10.95 10.92 -18.33
N GLN A 290 10.96 10.31 -19.51
CA GLN A 290 11.60 10.85 -20.71
C GLN A 290 10.95 12.15 -21.14
N LYS A 291 9.61 12.21 -21.18
CA LYS A 291 8.87 13.42 -21.54
C LYS A 291 9.09 14.57 -20.56
N ILE A 292 9.17 14.28 -19.26
CA ILE A 292 9.50 15.29 -18.24
C ILE A 292 10.91 15.85 -18.48
N ARG A 293 11.89 14.98 -18.74
CA ARG A 293 13.29 15.38 -19.01
C ARG A 293 13.39 16.21 -20.29
N GLU A 294 12.75 15.77 -21.37
CA GLU A 294 12.67 16.48 -22.64
C GLU A 294 12.10 17.89 -22.45
N TRP A 295 10.97 18.02 -21.75
CA TRP A 295 10.37 19.31 -21.46
C TRP A 295 11.27 20.21 -20.61
N MET A 296 11.92 19.66 -19.58
CA MET A 296 12.83 20.43 -18.71
C MET A 296 14.06 20.95 -19.47
N ALA A 297 14.59 20.14 -20.41
CA ALA A 297 15.70 20.55 -21.26
C ALA A 297 15.32 21.68 -22.23
N GLN A 298 14.10 21.65 -22.76
CA GLN A 298 13.57 22.67 -23.68
C GLN A 298 13.13 23.95 -22.97
N ASN A 299 12.87 23.90 -21.65
CA ASN A 299 12.32 25.02 -20.88
C ASN A 299 13.12 25.26 -19.58
N PRO A 300 14.36 25.79 -19.62
CA PRO A 300 15.24 25.85 -18.44
C PRO A 300 14.66 26.62 -17.24
N ASP A 301 14.01 27.76 -17.48
CA ASP A 301 13.37 28.56 -16.42
C ASP A 301 12.16 27.85 -15.82
N GLY A 302 11.32 27.27 -16.69
CA GLY A 302 10.19 26.44 -16.28
C GLY A 302 10.64 25.19 -15.52
N ALA A 303 11.76 24.59 -15.91
CA ALA A 303 12.38 23.47 -15.20
C ALA A 303 12.81 23.90 -13.80
N LYS A 304 13.42 25.08 -13.66
CA LYS A 304 13.80 25.63 -12.34
C LYS A 304 12.58 25.79 -11.43
N GLU A 305 11.50 26.39 -11.93
CA GLU A 305 10.26 26.52 -11.17
C GLU A 305 9.67 25.14 -10.80
N LEU A 306 9.60 24.23 -11.77
CA LEU A 306 9.03 22.90 -11.60
C LEU A 306 9.81 22.07 -10.58
N ARG A 307 11.14 22.07 -10.64
CA ARG A 307 11.98 21.40 -9.65
C ARG A 307 11.69 21.94 -8.25
N ARG A 308 11.65 23.27 -8.09
CA ARG A 308 11.45 23.94 -6.79
C ARG A 308 10.05 23.76 -6.22
N ALA A 309 9.05 23.47 -7.06
CA ALA A 309 7.73 23.06 -6.58
C ALA A 309 7.81 21.76 -5.74
N ASN A 310 8.75 20.86 -6.05
CA ASN A 310 9.10 19.76 -5.16
C ASN A 310 10.04 20.24 -4.04
N ARG A 311 9.45 20.72 -2.95
CA ARG A 311 10.19 21.21 -1.77
C ARG A 311 11.07 20.15 -1.09
N ALA A 312 10.80 18.86 -1.32
CA ALA A 312 11.59 17.77 -0.78
C ALA A 312 12.99 17.74 -1.41
N TYR A 313 14.01 17.60 -0.56
CA TYR A 313 15.42 17.47 -0.96
C TYR A 313 16.03 16.26 -0.25
N ILE A 314 16.78 15.45 -1.00
CA ILE A 314 17.42 14.23 -0.51
C ILE A 314 18.93 14.45 -0.40
N PHE A 315 19.49 14.03 0.72
CA PHE A 315 20.92 13.98 1.00
C PHE A 315 21.42 12.55 0.87
N PHE A 316 22.62 12.42 0.32
CA PHE A 316 23.24 11.13 0.05
C PHE A 316 24.36 10.82 1.03
N ARG A 317 24.79 9.57 1.05
CA ARG A 317 26.07 9.13 1.59
C ARG A 317 26.79 8.29 0.56
N GLU A 318 28.11 8.37 0.57
CA GLU A 318 28.96 7.47 -0.22
C GLU A 318 28.88 6.06 0.37
N VAL A 319 28.83 5.07 -0.50
CA VAL A 319 28.87 3.66 -0.11
C VAL A 319 30.01 2.96 -0.83
N ASN A 320 30.71 2.10 -0.11
CA ASN A 320 31.79 1.30 -0.69
C ASN A 320 31.19 0.06 -1.35
N LEU A 321 30.73 0.24 -2.58
CA LEU A 321 30.18 -0.80 -3.46
C LEU A 321 31.05 -0.84 -4.71
N SER A 322 31.36 -2.04 -5.20
CA SER A 322 32.04 -2.21 -6.47
C SER A 322 31.10 -1.91 -7.64
N ASP A 323 31.66 -1.76 -8.84
CA ASP A 323 30.85 -1.55 -10.05
C ASP A 323 29.91 -2.72 -10.40
N LYS A 324 30.17 -3.91 -9.86
CA LYS A 324 29.36 -5.12 -10.04
C LYS A 324 28.26 -5.25 -9.01
N ASP A 325 28.31 -4.45 -7.94
CA ASP A 325 27.30 -4.48 -6.89
C ASP A 325 26.08 -3.64 -7.26
N GLU A 326 24.93 -4.13 -6.80
CA GLU A 326 23.64 -3.44 -6.91
C GLU A 326 23.44 -2.41 -5.80
N ALA A 327 22.49 -1.49 -6.00
CA ALA A 327 22.12 -0.51 -4.98
C ALA A 327 21.65 -1.19 -3.69
N VAL A 328 21.88 -0.55 -2.53
CA VAL A 328 21.40 -1.09 -1.24
C VAL A 328 20.06 -0.46 -0.91
N GLY A 329 19.04 -1.31 -0.75
CA GLY A 329 17.69 -0.88 -0.42
C GLY A 329 17.51 -0.44 1.04
N ALA A 330 16.33 0.07 1.37
CA ALA A 330 16.01 0.51 2.72
C ALA A 330 16.01 -0.61 3.79
N GLN A 331 16.03 -1.89 3.42
CA GLN A 331 16.30 -3.01 4.33
C GLN A 331 17.78 -3.10 4.75
N GLY A 332 18.69 -2.41 4.06
CA GLY A 332 20.13 -2.43 4.34
C GLY A 332 20.88 -3.58 3.66
N ILE A 333 20.29 -4.20 2.64
CA ILE A 333 20.91 -5.25 1.82
C ILE A 333 20.92 -4.83 0.33
N PRO A 334 21.83 -5.38 -0.49
CA PRO A 334 21.81 -5.17 -1.93
C PRO A 334 20.48 -5.62 -2.54
N LEU A 335 19.95 -4.80 -3.45
CA LEU A 335 18.78 -5.11 -4.25
C LEU A 335 19.18 -6.10 -5.36
N THR A 336 18.18 -6.78 -5.91
CA THR A 336 18.32 -7.70 -7.04
C THR A 336 17.42 -7.20 -8.17
N ALA A 337 18.03 -6.87 -9.31
CA ALA A 337 17.32 -6.41 -10.49
C ALA A 337 16.20 -7.39 -10.89
N GLY A 338 14.99 -6.87 -11.04
CA GLY A 338 13.80 -7.63 -11.38
C GLY A 338 13.31 -8.59 -10.28
N ARG A 339 13.86 -8.55 -9.06
CA ARG A 339 13.41 -9.38 -7.92
C ARG A 339 13.17 -8.58 -6.65
N SER A 340 13.68 -7.35 -6.54
CA SER A 340 13.38 -6.46 -5.42
C SER A 340 12.27 -5.48 -5.77
N ILE A 341 11.42 -5.18 -4.78
CA ILE A 341 10.41 -4.13 -4.87
C ILE A 341 10.49 -3.18 -3.68
N ALA A 342 10.13 -1.92 -3.94
CA ALA A 342 9.80 -0.96 -2.91
C ALA A 342 8.31 -1.08 -2.55
N VAL A 343 7.98 -1.09 -1.26
CA VAL A 343 6.61 -1.20 -0.75
C VAL A 343 6.31 -0.12 0.30
N ASP A 344 5.04 0.00 0.70
CA ASP A 344 4.66 0.86 1.82
C ASP A 344 5.12 0.24 3.15
N LYS A 345 6.20 0.79 3.73
CA LYS A 345 6.77 0.33 5.00
C LYS A 345 5.80 0.44 6.20
N SER A 346 4.75 1.25 6.09
CA SER A 346 3.74 1.34 7.16
C SER A 346 2.75 0.18 7.15
N LEU A 347 2.64 -0.53 6.03
CA LEU A 347 1.69 -1.63 5.82
C LEU A 347 2.39 -2.98 5.69
N HIS A 348 3.58 -2.99 5.11
CA HIS A 348 4.32 -4.21 4.78
C HIS A 348 5.65 -4.30 5.53
N VAL A 349 6.12 -5.53 5.73
CA VAL A 349 7.41 -5.80 6.35
C VAL A 349 8.44 -6.20 5.29
N TYR A 350 9.67 -5.73 5.43
CA TYR A 350 10.75 -6.13 4.54
C TYR A 350 11.02 -7.63 4.61
N GLY A 351 11.33 -8.24 3.47
CA GLY A 351 11.46 -9.68 3.27
C GLY A 351 10.16 -10.35 2.84
N THR A 352 9.00 -9.69 2.92
CA THR A 352 7.72 -10.26 2.47
C THR A 352 7.78 -10.54 0.96
N PRO A 353 7.51 -11.78 0.51
CA PRO A 353 7.43 -12.09 -0.91
C PRO A 353 6.07 -11.70 -1.50
N PHE A 354 6.08 -11.13 -2.70
CA PHE A 354 4.92 -10.78 -3.50
C PHE A 354 5.08 -11.32 -4.91
N PHE A 355 4.13 -12.14 -5.35
CA PHE A 355 4.01 -12.51 -6.74
C PHE A 355 3.18 -11.47 -7.47
N ILE A 356 3.78 -10.85 -8.49
CA ILE A 356 3.16 -9.78 -9.28
C ILE A 356 2.76 -10.37 -10.63
N GLU A 357 1.48 -10.26 -10.98
CA GLU A 357 0.91 -10.81 -12.22
C GLU A 357 0.25 -9.71 -13.07
N GLY A 358 0.49 -9.73 -14.39
CA GLY A 358 -0.11 -8.81 -15.36
C GLY A 358 0.73 -8.65 -16.63
N GLU A 359 0.62 -7.50 -17.30
CA GLU A 359 1.33 -7.18 -18.54
C GLU A 359 2.07 -5.85 -18.38
N LEU A 360 3.33 -5.81 -18.80
CA LEU A 360 4.19 -4.62 -18.70
C LEU A 360 4.79 -4.23 -20.06
N PRO A 361 5.12 -2.94 -20.29
CA PRO A 361 5.77 -2.48 -21.51
C PRO A 361 7.30 -2.67 -21.44
N ILE A 362 7.75 -3.91 -21.29
CA ILE A 362 9.19 -4.23 -21.18
C ILE A 362 9.81 -4.21 -22.58
N GLU A 363 9.34 -5.09 -23.46
CA GLU A 363 9.88 -5.30 -24.80
C GLU A 363 9.46 -4.19 -25.78
N SER A 364 8.30 -3.59 -25.56
CA SER A 364 7.75 -2.49 -26.38
C SER A 364 7.13 -1.40 -25.51
N GLU A 365 6.71 -0.28 -26.09
CA GLU A 365 5.96 0.75 -25.36
C GLU A 365 4.54 0.31 -24.99
N ARG A 366 4.01 -0.72 -25.64
CA ARG A 366 2.72 -1.30 -25.30
C ARG A 366 2.89 -2.34 -24.20
N ALA A 367 2.03 -2.26 -23.19
CA ALA A 367 1.94 -3.27 -22.14
C ALA A 367 1.38 -4.57 -22.74
N LYS A 368 2.29 -5.45 -23.18
CA LYS A 368 1.97 -6.76 -23.77
C LYS A 368 2.91 -7.86 -23.32
N THR A 369 4.05 -7.52 -22.70
CA THR A 369 4.97 -8.52 -22.19
C THR A 369 4.35 -9.12 -20.93
N PRO A 370 4.03 -10.43 -20.91
CA PRO A 370 3.52 -11.08 -19.70
C PRO A 370 4.55 -10.95 -18.58
N PHE A 371 4.08 -10.58 -17.40
CA PHE A 371 4.91 -10.43 -16.22
C PHE A 371 4.29 -11.21 -15.08
N HIS A 372 4.90 -12.35 -14.76
CA HIS A 372 4.56 -13.21 -13.63
C HIS A 372 5.85 -13.44 -12.86
N ARG A 373 5.99 -12.80 -11.70
CA ARG A 373 7.27 -12.85 -10.99
C ARG A 373 7.13 -12.74 -9.49
N LEU A 374 7.77 -13.66 -8.77
CA LEU A 374 7.96 -13.57 -7.32
C LEU A 374 9.07 -12.56 -7.01
N MET A 375 8.71 -11.53 -6.26
CA MET A 375 9.58 -10.42 -5.88
C MET A 375 9.55 -10.21 -4.36
N ILE A 376 10.60 -9.61 -3.81
CA ILE A 376 10.80 -9.48 -2.37
C ILE A 376 10.79 -7.99 -1.99
N ALA A 377 9.99 -7.66 -0.98
CA ALA A 377 9.96 -6.31 -0.40
C ALA A 377 11.29 -6.00 0.31
N GLN A 378 12.19 -5.28 -0.34
CA GLN A 378 13.53 -4.96 0.20
C GLN A 378 13.79 -3.46 0.31
N ASP A 379 12.82 -2.67 -0.13
CA ASP A 379 12.94 -1.22 -0.21
C ASP A 379 11.63 -0.50 0.13
N THR A 380 11.69 0.83 0.22
CA THR A 380 10.52 1.68 0.39
C THR A 380 10.72 3.04 -0.26
N GLY A 381 9.63 3.66 -0.72
CA GLY A 381 9.65 5.02 -1.25
C GLY A 381 8.53 5.86 -0.64
N SER A 382 8.75 7.17 -0.53
CA SER A 382 7.76 8.10 0.04
C SER A 382 6.46 8.17 -0.79
N ALA A 383 6.55 7.93 -2.09
CA ALA A 383 5.42 7.87 -3.03
C ALA A 383 4.77 6.48 -3.13
N ILE A 384 5.31 5.48 -2.44
CA ILE A 384 4.84 4.08 -2.50
C ILE A 384 3.93 3.85 -1.29
N ILE A 385 2.65 4.18 -1.46
CA ILE A 385 1.65 4.18 -0.40
C ILE A 385 0.45 3.31 -0.78
N GLY A 386 0.08 2.39 0.11
CA GLY A 386 -1.09 1.52 -0.04
C GLY A 386 -0.78 0.01 -0.06
N PRO A 387 -1.82 -0.82 0.14
CA PRO A 387 -1.66 -2.25 0.39
C PRO A 387 -1.23 -3.05 -0.84
N ALA A 388 -1.61 -2.63 -2.05
CA ALA A 388 -1.21 -3.26 -3.31
C ALA A 388 -0.53 -2.22 -4.22
N ARG A 389 0.57 -1.64 -3.73
CA ARG A 389 1.37 -0.63 -4.43
C ARG A 389 2.86 -1.01 -4.31
N ALA A 390 3.53 -1.16 -5.45
CA ALA A 390 4.97 -1.45 -5.46
C ALA A 390 5.73 -0.71 -6.56
N ASP A 391 7.00 -0.40 -6.29
CA ASP A 391 7.96 0.06 -7.29
C ASP A 391 8.90 -1.10 -7.64
N LEU A 392 8.98 -1.49 -8.91
CA LEU A 392 9.86 -2.57 -9.36
C LEU A 392 11.28 -2.06 -9.59
N PHE A 393 12.28 -2.70 -8.98
CA PHE A 393 13.68 -2.38 -9.22
C PHE A 393 14.18 -3.05 -10.49
N PHE A 394 14.70 -2.28 -11.46
CA PHE A 394 15.20 -2.81 -12.74
C PHE A 394 16.73 -2.93 -12.84
N GLY A 395 17.46 -2.62 -11.76
CA GLY A 395 18.92 -2.59 -11.78
C GLY A 395 19.48 -1.21 -12.09
N ALA A 396 20.68 -1.15 -12.65
CA ALA A 396 21.40 0.09 -12.91
C ALA A 396 21.52 0.43 -14.41
N GLY A 397 21.67 1.73 -14.70
CA GLY A 397 22.04 2.22 -16.02
C GLY A 397 20.87 2.58 -16.94
N GLN A 398 21.21 2.90 -18.19
CA GLN A 398 20.30 3.53 -19.14
C GLN A 398 19.12 2.62 -19.53
N GLU A 399 19.38 1.33 -19.75
CA GLU A 399 18.32 0.39 -20.15
C GLU A 399 17.32 0.15 -19.00
N ALA A 400 17.82 0.01 -17.77
CA ALA A 400 16.98 -0.06 -16.59
C ALA A 400 16.12 1.22 -16.45
N GLY A 401 16.69 2.40 -16.71
CA GLY A 401 15.97 3.68 -16.76
C GLY A 401 14.90 3.75 -17.86
N ARG A 402 15.20 3.23 -19.05
CA ARG A 402 14.28 3.19 -20.19
C ARG A 402 13.06 2.33 -19.89
N VAL A 403 13.26 1.14 -19.33
CA VAL A 403 12.15 0.23 -18.95
C VAL A 403 11.39 0.79 -17.75
N SER A 404 12.10 1.18 -16.69
CA SER A 404 11.47 1.63 -15.44
C SER A 404 10.61 2.89 -15.62
N GLY A 405 11.11 3.87 -16.39
CA GLY A 405 10.44 5.15 -16.61
C GLY A 405 9.12 5.09 -17.39
N ARG A 406 8.79 3.95 -18.01
CA ARG A 406 7.54 3.70 -18.73
C ARG A 406 6.48 3.02 -17.86
N LEU A 407 6.84 2.52 -16.68
CA LEU A 407 5.94 1.71 -15.87
C LEU A 407 4.96 2.57 -15.08
N ARG A 408 3.68 2.38 -15.38
CA ARG A 408 2.55 2.95 -14.68
C ARG A 408 1.31 2.07 -14.92
N HIS A 409 1.29 0.87 -14.36
CA HIS A 409 0.34 -0.17 -14.77
C HIS A 409 -0.43 -0.74 -13.59
N PRO A 410 -1.74 -1.04 -13.78
CA PRO A 410 -2.46 -1.90 -12.87
C PRO A 410 -1.87 -3.32 -12.96
N MET A 411 -1.64 -3.94 -11.81
CA MET A 411 -1.12 -5.32 -11.70
C MET A 411 -1.81 -5.99 -10.53
N ARG A 412 -1.95 -7.30 -10.55
CA ARG A 412 -2.46 -8.03 -9.40
C ARG A 412 -1.32 -8.48 -8.51
N PHE A 413 -1.59 -8.47 -7.21
CA PHE A 413 -0.62 -8.76 -6.17
C PHE A 413 -1.08 -10.00 -5.42
N VAL A 414 -0.21 -11.00 -5.34
CA VAL A 414 -0.37 -12.16 -4.47
C VAL A 414 0.72 -12.10 -3.42
N MET A 415 0.35 -11.76 -2.19
CA MET A 415 1.26 -11.75 -1.06
C MET A 415 1.46 -13.18 -0.56
N LEU A 416 2.71 -13.60 -0.37
CA LEU A 416 3.00 -14.88 0.27
C LEU A 416 3.06 -14.69 1.78
N VAL A 417 2.05 -15.22 2.46
CA VAL A 417 1.90 -15.12 3.91
C VAL A 417 2.55 -16.34 4.55
N PRO A 418 3.43 -16.21 5.56
CA PRO A 418 3.99 -17.36 6.27
C PRO A 418 2.89 -18.26 6.83
N LYS A 419 3.02 -19.59 6.70
CA LYS A 419 1.98 -20.54 7.15
C LYS A 419 1.70 -20.49 8.66
N SER A 420 2.62 -19.98 9.47
CA SER A 420 2.36 -19.72 10.90
C SER A 420 1.27 -18.67 11.14
N LEU A 421 0.95 -17.87 10.12
CA LEU A 421 -0.17 -16.93 10.09
C LEU A 421 -1.38 -17.44 9.28
N ASP A 422 -1.34 -18.67 8.78
CA ASP A 422 -2.47 -19.22 8.03
C ASP A 422 -3.68 -19.43 8.97
N PRO A 423 -4.82 -18.78 8.70
CA PRO A 423 -6.02 -18.95 9.51
C PRO A 423 -6.62 -20.36 9.38
N GLY A 424 -6.42 -21.08 8.27
CA GLY A 424 -7.07 -22.37 8.00
C GLY A 424 -6.62 -23.50 8.95
N PRO A 425 -5.34 -23.85 9.00
CA PRO A 425 -4.81 -24.84 9.94
C PRO A 425 -4.95 -24.42 11.40
N ARG A 426 -4.91 -23.12 11.69
CA ARG A 426 -5.11 -22.58 13.04
C ARG A 426 -6.57 -22.70 13.46
N ALA A 427 -7.52 -22.50 12.55
CA ALA A 427 -8.95 -22.71 12.79
C ALA A 427 -9.30 -24.17 13.08
N ALA A 428 -8.67 -25.11 12.38
CA ALA A 428 -8.85 -26.54 12.63
C ALA A 428 -8.35 -26.98 14.02
N LYS A 429 -7.48 -26.18 14.66
CA LYS A 429 -6.95 -26.41 16.01
C LYS A 429 -7.67 -25.61 17.10
N LEU A 430 -8.67 -24.77 16.75
CA LEU A 430 -9.48 -24.09 17.75
C LEU A 430 -10.38 -25.10 18.46
N PRO A 431 -10.48 -25.07 19.80
CA PRO A 431 -11.40 -25.93 20.52
C PRO A 431 -12.84 -25.63 20.07
N ILE A 432 -13.54 -26.67 19.60
CA ILE A 432 -14.94 -26.58 19.23
C ILE A 432 -15.74 -26.33 20.53
N PRO A 433 -16.68 -25.36 20.57
CA PRO A 433 -17.53 -25.16 21.74
C PRO A 433 -18.28 -26.43 22.10
N ASP A 434 -18.42 -26.72 23.40
CA ASP A 434 -19.17 -27.88 23.86
C ASP A 434 -20.56 -27.92 23.21
N PRO A 435 -21.06 -29.12 22.85
CA PRO A 435 -22.39 -29.27 22.29
C PRO A 435 -23.41 -28.63 23.24
N ARG A 436 -24.32 -27.83 22.68
CA ARG A 436 -25.30 -27.08 23.49
C ARG A 436 -26.09 -28.06 24.38
N PRO A 437 -26.42 -27.68 25.64
CA PRO A 437 -27.19 -28.52 26.56
C PRO A 437 -28.62 -28.88 26.09
N SER A 438 -29.04 -28.42 24.91
CA SER A 438 -30.40 -28.55 24.39
C SER A 438 -30.85 -29.99 24.23
N GLU A 439 -29.96 -30.96 24.02
CA GLU A 439 -30.37 -32.37 23.95
C GLU A 439 -30.85 -32.93 25.29
N LYS A 440 -30.30 -32.45 26.42
CA LYS A 440 -30.78 -32.82 27.76
C LYS A 440 -32.09 -32.10 28.12
N ILE A 441 -32.26 -30.86 27.67
CA ILE A 441 -33.48 -30.07 27.94
C ILE A 441 -34.66 -30.55 27.09
N ALA A 442 -34.42 -30.95 25.82
CA ALA A 442 -35.45 -31.52 24.95
C ALA A 442 -36.04 -32.83 25.48
N LYS A 443 -35.29 -33.60 26.27
CA LYS A 443 -35.80 -34.80 26.98
C LYS A 443 -36.62 -34.48 28.23
N LEU A 444 -36.42 -33.31 28.84
CA LEU A 444 -37.12 -32.90 30.07
C LEU A 444 -38.46 -32.18 29.79
N PHE A 445 -38.64 -31.64 28.58
CA PHE A 445 -39.88 -30.98 28.17
C PHE A 445 -40.27 -31.40 26.74
N PRO A 446 -40.90 -32.59 26.57
CA PRO A 446 -41.48 -32.95 25.28
C PRO A 446 -42.58 -31.93 24.95
N GLN A 447 -42.42 -31.22 23.83
CA GLN A 447 -43.48 -30.37 23.30
C GLN A 447 -44.59 -31.28 22.76
N THR A 448 -45.74 -31.26 23.42
CA THR A 448 -46.96 -31.88 22.88
C THR A 448 -47.57 -30.95 21.84
N ASP A 449 -47.66 -31.42 20.61
CA ASP A 449 -48.39 -30.71 19.55
C ASP A 449 -49.88 -30.60 19.91
N PRO A 450 -50.54 -29.46 19.64
CA PRO A 450 -51.98 -29.34 19.83
C PRO A 450 -52.73 -30.25 18.85
N ALA A 451 -53.74 -30.95 19.37
CA ALA A 451 -54.53 -31.95 18.67
C ALA A 451 -55.09 -31.46 17.32
N LYS A 452 -54.76 -32.20 16.25
CA LYS A 452 -55.39 -32.07 14.94
C LYS A 452 -56.81 -32.66 15.00
N THR A 453 -57.83 -31.81 14.89
CA THR A 453 -59.18 -32.23 14.51
C THR A 453 -59.32 -32.08 12.99
N GLY A 454 -59.65 -33.18 12.31
CA GLY A 454 -59.89 -33.19 10.86
C GLY A 454 -59.52 -34.52 10.20
N THR A 455 -60.55 -35.32 9.96
CA THR A 455 -60.66 -36.73 9.51
C THR A 455 -60.03 -36.99 8.12
N PRO A 456 -59.64 -38.25 7.79
CA PRO A 456 -58.68 -38.58 6.74
C PRO A 456 -59.34 -39.00 5.41
N VAL A 457 -58.65 -38.75 4.29
CA VAL A 457 -58.91 -39.46 3.02
C VAL A 457 -57.65 -40.23 2.64
N ALA A 458 -57.80 -41.55 2.55
CA ALA A 458 -56.76 -42.51 2.24
C ALA A 458 -56.32 -42.43 0.77
N ALA A 459 -55.03 -42.63 0.51
CA ALA A 459 -54.52 -43.00 -0.80
C ALA A 459 -53.58 -44.19 -0.65
N ALA A 460 -54.03 -45.33 -1.18
CA ALA A 460 -53.25 -46.55 -1.35
C ALA A 460 -52.27 -46.41 -2.51
N ALA A 461 -51.13 -47.06 -2.39
CA ALA A 461 -50.11 -47.19 -3.43
C ALA A 461 -50.53 -48.22 -4.50
N GLN A 462 -50.20 -47.95 -5.77
CA GLN A 462 -49.76 -48.94 -6.77
C GLN A 462 -49.44 -48.30 -8.14
N GLY A 463 -48.37 -48.75 -8.79
CA GLY A 463 -48.40 -49.10 -10.23
C GLY A 463 -47.79 -48.17 -11.29
N LYS A 464 -46.55 -48.50 -11.69
CA LYS A 464 -45.91 -48.53 -13.04
C LYS A 464 -46.34 -47.62 -14.22
N ASN A 465 -45.29 -47.13 -14.90
CA ASN A 465 -45.10 -46.82 -16.34
C ASN A 465 -46.08 -45.86 -17.05
N GLU A 466 -45.58 -44.70 -17.50
CA GLU A 466 -45.40 -44.34 -18.93
C GLU A 466 -44.91 -42.88 -19.16
N THR A 467 -44.00 -42.76 -20.12
CA THR A 467 -43.62 -41.68 -21.06
C THR A 467 -43.89 -40.17 -20.82
N VAL A 468 -42.78 -39.42 -20.91
CA VAL A 468 -42.51 -38.16 -21.65
C VAL A 468 -43.33 -36.90 -21.33
N ALA A 469 -42.67 -35.86 -20.78
CA ALA A 469 -42.68 -34.49 -21.33
C ALA A 469 -41.58 -33.62 -20.69
N ILE A 470 -40.79 -32.98 -21.55
CA ILE A 470 -39.80 -31.94 -21.23
C ILE A 470 -40.57 -30.67 -20.84
N ALA A 471 -40.33 -30.13 -19.63
CA ALA A 471 -40.84 -28.83 -19.22
C ALA A 471 -39.78 -27.74 -19.51
N GLY A 472 -40.17 -26.77 -20.34
CA GLY A 472 -39.35 -25.63 -20.77
C GLY A 472 -39.04 -24.61 -19.67
N PRO A 473 -38.34 -23.52 -20.03
CA PRO A 473 -37.73 -22.59 -19.08
C PRO A 473 -38.76 -21.75 -18.32
N VAL A 474 -38.48 -21.54 -17.03
CA VAL A 474 -39.24 -20.69 -16.11
C VAL A 474 -39.20 -19.22 -16.57
N PRO A 475 -40.34 -18.50 -16.66
CA PRO A 475 -40.35 -17.09 -17.07
C PRO A 475 -39.67 -16.19 -16.02
N LEU A 476 -38.83 -15.26 -16.49
CA LEU A 476 -38.26 -14.20 -15.66
C LEU A 476 -39.34 -13.17 -15.27
N PRO A 477 -39.25 -12.57 -14.07
CA PRO A 477 -40.20 -11.55 -13.62
C PRO A 477 -40.07 -10.23 -14.42
N VAL A 478 -41.20 -9.57 -14.63
CA VAL A 478 -41.35 -8.34 -15.42
C VAL A 478 -40.53 -7.19 -14.83
N PRO A 479 -39.82 -6.39 -15.65
CA PRO A 479 -39.08 -5.22 -15.18
C PRO A 479 -39.99 -4.14 -14.59
N ARG A 480 -39.51 -3.51 -13.51
CA ARG A 480 -40.17 -2.41 -12.80
C ARG A 480 -40.18 -1.15 -13.68
N PRO A 481 -41.28 -0.37 -13.75
CA PRO A 481 -41.34 0.83 -14.60
C PRO A 481 -40.31 1.89 -14.19
N ALA A 482 -39.74 2.56 -15.20
CA ALA A 482 -38.78 3.64 -15.04
C ALA A 482 -39.42 4.85 -14.34
N ILE A 483 -38.77 5.33 -13.29
CA ILE A 483 -39.12 6.59 -12.62
C ILE A 483 -38.21 7.66 -13.23
N ASP A 484 -38.79 8.60 -13.96
CA ASP A 484 -38.07 9.79 -14.42
C ASP A 484 -37.63 10.64 -13.20
N PRO A 485 -36.41 11.20 -13.20
CA PRO A 485 -35.92 12.01 -12.10
C PRO A 485 -36.74 13.30 -12.00
N ALA A 486 -37.50 13.44 -10.91
CA ALA A 486 -38.15 14.69 -10.55
C ALA A 486 -37.10 15.80 -10.32
N ALA A 487 -37.28 16.93 -11.00
CA ALA A 487 -36.44 18.11 -10.86
C ALA A 487 -36.46 18.64 -9.40
N GLU A 488 -35.29 18.76 -8.79
CA GLU A 488 -35.12 19.41 -7.49
C GLU A 488 -35.53 20.91 -7.57
N PRO A 489 -36.34 21.43 -6.63
CA PRO A 489 -36.59 22.85 -6.54
C PRO A 489 -35.32 23.58 -6.07
N ARG A 490 -34.87 24.53 -6.89
CA ARG A 490 -33.73 25.42 -6.63
C ARG A 490 -33.83 26.08 -5.25
N ARG A 491 -32.81 25.86 -4.40
CA ARG A 491 -32.63 26.61 -3.15
C ARG A 491 -32.35 28.09 -3.44
N PRO A 492 -32.96 29.04 -2.69
CA PRO A 492 -32.68 30.45 -2.85
C PRO A 492 -31.29 30.82 -2.32
N VAL A 493 -30.54 31.57 -3.12
CA VAL A 493 -29.24 32.15 -2.80
C VAL A 493 -29.41 33.22 -1.71
N LYS A 494 -28.76 33.07 -0.57
CA LYS A 494 -28.65 34.13 0.45
C LYS A 494 -27.56 35.12 0.04
N ASN A 495 -27.97 36.31 -0.39
CA ASN A 495 -27.09 37.47 -0.51
C ASN A 495 -26.52 37.86 0.86
N ARG A 496 -25.19 37.95 0.97
CA ARG A 496 -24.50 38.64 2.07
C ARG A 496 -24.31 40.11 1.67
N PRO A 497 -24.64 41.09 2.52
CA PRO A 497 -24.37 42.49 2.22
C PRO A 497 -22.90 42.83 2.46
N HIS A 498 -22.40 43.71 1.58
CA HIS A 498 -21.16 44.46 1.75
C HIS A 498 -21.09 45.12 3.13
N ARG A 499 -19.91 45.09 3.75
CA ARG A 499 -19.52 46.07 4.76
C ARG A 499 -18.16 46.65 4.36
N GLN A 500 -18.22 47.89 3.88
CA GLN A 500 -17.09 48.81 3.90
C GLN A 500 -16.82 49.20 5.35
N GLN A 501 -15.56 49.10 5.77
CA GLN A 501 -14.76 50.15 6.43
C GLN A 501 -13.32 49.67 6.52
#